data_AF-A0A7V1M9B2-F1
#
_entry.id   AF-A0A7V1M9B2-F1
#
_cell.length_a   1.000
_cell.length_b   1.000
_cell.length_c   1.000
_cell.angle_alpha   90.00
_cell.angle_beta   90.00
_cell.angle_gamma   90.00
#
_symmetry.space_group_name_H-M   'P 1'
#
loop_
_entity.id
_entity.type
_entity.pdbx_description
1 polymer ?
#
loop_
_entity_poly.entity_id
_entity_poly.type
_entity_poly.pdbx_seq_one_letter_code
_entity_poly.pdbx_strand_id
1 'polypeptide(L)'
;MKHLAISAVLSLLCLRVILAQAEEKITWSLQGVETPPVPFHQFVGISGPSAATDAVARWVGWEGGERLNCESSNHSLRVAAVHLPRTWSLVLWNSSEQKVKVVIEGELPAGVYTTERLTLGGDGEIAAIERRNGLRQDSAGRVQRVEWLNARSGLVLRFVERLQSVDEAMNALRQSVWQSEVPRGVLSRLAALMRETDSHWYQARANLRRGNISMGARGIHRMLFLASGMRVVSSKYAGAEEVTGQAEILIDALSELSSALLNIVIGVRREEQSLQVQVVNAGAQVWKALRLTPESAADSDAVVLSNVKPMERAEASFRLSGEQQVPAVVASVLFNGGYARLRVSCGSVEAGKEEEP
;
A
#
# COMPACT_ATOMS: atom_id res chain seq x y z
N MET A 1 -52.67 9.66 29.23
CA MET A 1 -51.47 10.49 29.47
C MET A 1 -50.18 9.68 29.69
N LYS A 2 -50.16 8.58 30.48
CA LYS A 2 -48.93 7.77 30.70
C LYS A 2 -48.35 7.12 29.42
N HIS A 3 -49.18 6.69 28.47
CA HIS A 3 -48.71 6.09 27.20
C HIS A 3 -48.08 7.09 26.21
N LEU A 4 -48.48 8.36 26.24
CA LEU A 4 -47.89 9.42 25.41
C LEU A 4 -46.49 9.80 25.91
N ALA A 5 -46.28 9.82 27.23
CA ALA A 5 -44.97 10.08 27.81
C ALA A 5 -43.95 8.97 27.48
N ILE A 6 -44.37 7.70 27.52
CA ILE A 6 -43.50 6.56 27.19
C ILE A 6 -43.14 6.55 25.69
N SER A 7 -44.11 6.84 24.82
CA SER A 7 -43.86 6.90 23.37
C SER A 7 -42.95 8.08 22.99
N ALA A 8 -43.08 9.23 23.66
CA ALA A 8 -42.19 10.37 23.48
C ALA A 8 -40.76 10.08 23.97
N VAL A 9 -40.60 9.38 25.10
CA VAL A 9 -39.29 8.98 25.63
C VAL A 9 -38.63 7.93 24.73
N LEU A 10 -39.38 6.93 24.22
CA LEU A 10 -38.86 5.98 23.23
C LEU A 10 -38.49 6.66 21.91
N SER A 11 -39.28 7.63 21.45
CA SER A 11 -38.97 8.41 20.24
C SER A 11 -37.73 9.28 20.44
N LEU A 12 -37.53 9.87 21.61
CA LEU A 12 -36.33 10.61 21.99
C LEU A 12 -35.10 9.70 22.18
N LEU A 13 -35.28 8.47 22.68
CA LEU A 13 -34.23 7.46 22.77
C LEU A 13 -33.84 6.94 21.38
N CYS A 14 -34.82 6.65 20.51
CA CYS A 14 -34.57 6.29 19.11
C CYS A 14 -33.98 7.46 18.31
N LEU A 15 -34.41 8.71 18.57
CA LEU A 15 -33.77 9.89 18.01
C LEU A 15 -32.35 10.06 18.53
N ARG A 16 -32.02 9.75 19.80
CA ARG A 16 -30.63 9.77 20.30
C ARG A 16 -29.76 8.65 19.71
N VAL A 17 -30.35 7.51 19.35
CA VAL A 17 -29.65 6.45 18.62
C VAL A 17 -29.40 6.83 17.15
N ILE A 18 -30.19 7.75 16.58
CA ILE A 18 -30.09 8.23 15.19
C ILE A 18 -29.37 9.60 15.08
N LEU A 19 -29.42 10.45 16.11
CA LEU A 19 -28.73 11.74 16.24
C LEU A 19 -27.49 11.60 17.11
N ALA A 20 -26.43 11.15 16.47
CA ALA A 20 -25.07 11.70 16.52
C ALA A 20 -24.12 10.60 16.09
N GLN A 21 -24.20 10.12 14.83
CA GLN A 21 -22.97 9.64 14.22
C GLN A 21 -22.07 10.86 14.09
N ALA A 22 -21.22 11.06 15.09
CA ALA A 22 -20.27 12.16 15.13
C ALA A 22 -19.39 12.05 13.88
N GLU A 23 -19.54 13.02 12.99
CA GLU A 23 -18.62 13.23 11.89
C GLU A 23 -17.46 14.05 12.43
N GLU A 24 -16.29 13.42 12.51
CA GLU A 24 -15.09 14.08 12.99
C GLU A 24 -14.21 14.49 11.81
N LYS A 25 -13.76 15.73 11.81
CA LYS A 25 -12.84 16.24 10.81
C LYS A 25 -11.41 16.19 11.35
N ILE A 26 -10.52 15.51 10.65
CA ILE A 26 -9.08 15.47 10.94
C ILE A 26 -8.35 16.24 9.87
N THR A 27 -7.47 17.12 10.29
CA THR A 27 -6.52 17.81 9.41
C THR A 27 -5.10 17.48 9.79
N TRP A 28 -4.24 17.21 8.80
CA TRP A 28 -2.81 17.06 9.02
C TRP A 28 -1.97 17.92 8.06
N SER A 29 -0.85 18.47 8.55
CA SER A 29 0.03 19.36 7.77
C SER A 29 1.50 19.28 8.21
N LEU A 30 2.41 19.69 7.32
CA LEU A 30 3.86 19.76 7.57
C LEU A 30 4.29 20.92 8.48
N GLN A 31 3.38 21.81 8.88
CA GLN A 31 3.73 23.03 9.61
C GLN A 31 3.78 22.81 11.12
N GLY A 32 4.82 22.16 11.64
CA GLY A 32 5.09 22.11 13.08
C GLY A 32 5.67 20.78 13.53
N VAL A 33 6.66 20.84 14.42
CA VAL A 33 7.22 19.65 15.09
C VAL A 33 6.52 19.54 16.45
N GLU A 34 5.67 18.54 16.60
CA GLU A 34 5.11 18.19 17.92
C GLU A 34 6.15 17.47 18.80
N THR A 35 5.93 17.52 20.12
CA THR A 35 6.69 16.74 21.12
C THR A 35 6.77 15.25 20.76
N PRO A 36 7.84 14.54 21.18
CA PRO A 36 8.03 13.14 20.84
C PRO A 36 6.80 12.32 21.29
N PRO A 37 6.35 11.38 20.44
CA PRO A 37 5.16 10.60 20.73
C PRO A 37 5.38 9.78 21.99
N VAL A 38 4.31 9.57 22.76
CA VAL A 38 4.29 8.44 23.66
C VAL A 38 4.56 7.15 22.85
N PRO A 39 5.16 6.12 23.45
CA PRO A 39 5.30 4.82 22.81
C PRO A 39 4.00 4.36 22.14
N PHE A 40 4.08 3.71 20.97
CA PHE A 40 2.90 3.40 20.17
C PHE A 40 1.83 2.64 20.95
N HIS A 41 2.21 1.68 21.79
CA HIS A 41 1.30 0.96 22.67
C HIS A 41 0.50 1.89 23.61
N GLN A 42 1.12 2.96 24.13
CA GLN A 42 0.44 3.96 24.96
C GLN A 42 -0.52 4.82 24.13
N PHE A 43 -0.14 5.16 22.89
CA PHE A 43 -1.00 5.89 21.96
C PHE A 43 -2.31 5.14 21.72
N VAL A 44 -2.25 3.83 21.46
CA VAL A 44 -3.45 2.97 21.30
C VAL A 44 -4.07 2.52 22.63
N GLY A 45 -3.55 2.96 23.78
CA GLY A 45 -4.14 2.70 25.09
C GLY A 45 -3.92 1.29 25.64
N ILE A 46 -2.88 0.60 25.16
CA ILE A 46 -2.46 -0.72 25.63
C ILE A 46 -1.45 -0.55 26.78
N SER A 47 -1.58 -1.39 27.81
CA SER A 47 -0.81 -1.30 29.04
C SER A 47 0.70 -1.54 28.90
N GLY A 48 1.15 -2.14 27.80
CA GLY A 48 2.56 -2.40 27.55
C GLY A 48 2.89 -2.74 26.09
N PRO A 49 4.18 -2.76 25.72
CA PRO A 49 4.61 -3.14 24.39
C PRO A 49 4.36 -4.63 24.11
N SER A 50 4.15 -4.95 22.84
CA SER A 50 3.94 -6.31 22.34
C SER A 50 4.52 -6.41 20.93
N ALA A 51 4.81 -7.63 20.47
CA ALA A 51 5.27 -7.86 19.11
C ALA A 51 4.32 -7.28 18.04
N ALA A 52 3.01 -7.29 18.31
CA ALA A 52 1.99 -6.72 17.43
C ALA A 52 2.07 -5.19 17.35
N THR A 53 2.11 -4.52 18.51
CA THR A 53 2.24 -3.04 18.55
C THR A 53 3.56 -2.56 17.97
N ASP A 54 4.64 -3.33 18.16
CA ASP A 54 5.97 -2.98 17.66
C ASP A 54 6.06 -3.18 16.14
N ALA A 55 5.38 -4.20 15.60
CA ALA A 55 5.23 -4.40 14.16
C ALA A 55 4.49 -3.22 13.50
N VAL A 56 3.38 -2.75 14.10
CA VAL A 56 2.64 -1.59 13.60
C VAL A 56 3.47 -0.31 13.71
N ALA A 57 4.16 -0.09 14.85
CA ALA A 57 5.00 1.08 15.06
C ALA A 57 6.11 1.18 14.00
N ARG A 58 6.80 0.07 13.71
CA ARG A 58 7.80 0.00 12.64
C ARG A 58 7.18 0.26 11.27
N TRP A 59 6.02 -0.33 10.98
CA TRP A 59 5.34 -0.14 9.71
C TRP A 59 4.94 1.32 9.45
N VAL A 60 4.53 2.02 10.50
CA VAL A 60 4.20 3.46 10.44
C VAL A 60 5.43 4.35 10.29
N GLY A 61 6.60 3.88 10.76
CA GLY A 61 7.78 4.73 10.95
C GLY A 61 7.74 5.52 12.26
N TRP A 62 7.06 5.00 13.29
CA TRP A 62 6.73 5.74 14.51
C TRP A 62 7.96 6.29 15.24
N GLU A 63 9.07 5.57 15.27
CA GLU A 63 10.25 6.01 16.03
C GLU A 63 11.18 6.93 15.23
N GLY A 64 11.25 6.76 13.91
CA GLY A 64 12.21 7.48 13.04
C GLY A 64 11.62 8.61 12.19
N GLY A 65 10.29 8.75 12.14
CA GLY A 65 9.63 9.74 11.28
C GLY A 65 9.43 11.11 11.93
N GLU A 66 9.47 12.15 11.09
CA GLU A 66 9.12 13.52 11.43
C GLU A 66 7.62 13.61 11.76
N ARG A 67 7.26 14.33 12.81
CA ARG A 67 5.86 14.49 13.22
C ARG A 67 5.21 15.61 12.44
N LEU A 68 3.98 15.36 12.01
CA LEU A 68 3.14 16.34 11.32
C LEU A 68 2.08 16.83 12.31
N ASN A 69 1.74 18.11 12.24
CA ASN A 69 0.61 18.64 13.00
C ASN A 69 -0.64 17.85 12.60
N CYS A 70 -1.35 17.31 13.57
CA CYS A 70 -2.53 16.49 13.34
C CYS A 70 -3.56 16.74 14.43
N GLU A 71 -4.69 17.35 14.06
CA GLU A 71 -5.68 17.79 15.03
C GLU A 71 -6.99 16.99 14.91
N SER A 72 -7.60 16.72 16.06
CA SER A 72 -8.94 16.16 16.22
C SER A 72 -9.62 16.95 17.33
N SER A 73 -10.85 17.41 17.09
CA SER A 73 -11.69 18.06 18.09
C SER A 73 -12.36 17.06 19.04
N ASN A 74 -12.34 15.77 18.69
CA ASN A 74 -12.89 14.69 19.50
C ASN A 74 -11.83 14.07 20.41
N HIS A 75 -11.97 14.26 21.73
CA HIS A 75 -11.07 13.71 22.74
C HIS A 75 -11.05 12.17 22.82
N SER A 76 -12.10 11.50 22.36
CA SER A 76 -12.14 10.03 22.26
C SER A 76 -11.45 9.50 21.00
N LEU A 77 -11.07 10.37 20.07
CA LEU A 77 -10.33 10.03 18.86
C LEU A 77 -8.90 10.57 18.95
N ARG A 78 -7.94 9.68 19.17
CA ARG A 78 -6.52 10.03 19.14
C ARG A 78 -6.02 9.95 17.71
N VAL A 79 -5.25 10.95 17.30
CA VAL A 79 -4.74 11.07 15.94
C VAL A 79 -3.27 11.42 16.00
N ALA A 80 -2.49 10.89 15.06
CA ALA A 80 -1.09 11.23 14.91
C ALA A 80 -0.70 11.05 13.45
N ALA A 81 0.11 11.96 12.93
CA ALA A 81 0.65 11.87 11.59
C ALA A 81 2.18 11.88 11.62
N VAL A 82 2.77 11.06 10.76
CA VAL A 82 4.21 10.81 10.69
C VAL A 82 4.63 10.89 9.23
N HIS A 83 5.74 11.57 9.00
CA HIS A 83 6.40 11.69 7.73
C HIS A 83 7.76 11.00 7.79
N LEU A 84 7.92 9.98 6.97
CA LEU A 84 9.22 9.47 6.56
C LEU A 84 9.51 9.99 5.15
N PRO A 85 10.76 9.93 4.66
CA PRO A 85 11.05 10.24 3.26
C PRO A 85 10.05 9.53 2.33
N ARG A 86 9.27 10.33 1.59
CA ARG A 86 8.27 9.86 0.59
C ARG A 86 7.10 9.05 1.13
N THR A 87 6.94 9.01 2.45
CA THR A 87 5.86 8.26 3.10
C THR A 87 5.16 9.13 4.13
N TRP A 88 3.84 9.24 3.99
CA TRP A 88 2.98 9.95 4.93
C TRP A 88 2.04 8.95 5.59
N SER A 89 2.19 8.78 6.90
CA SER A 89 1.39 7.86 7.69
C SER A 89 0.47 8.66 8.61
N LEU A 90 -0.80 8.27 8.67
CA LEU A 90 -1.79 8.78 9.61
C LEU A 90 -2.30 7.61 10.45
N VAL A 91 -2.19 7.74 11.76
CA VAL A 91 -2.69 6.78 12.75
C VAL A 91 -3.87 7.40 13.47
N LEU A 92 -4.98 6.67 13.50
CA LEU A 92 -6.20 7.04 14.20
C LEU A 92 -6.55 5.94 15.19
N TRP A 93 -6.94 6.31 16.40
CA TRP A 93 -7.42 5.39 17.42
C TRP A 93 -8.71 5.88 18.05
N ASN A 94 -9.78 5.12 17.87
CA ASN A 94 -11.09 5.40 18.44
C ASN A 94 -11.22 4.68 19.78
N SER A 95 -11.10 5.43 20.88
CA SER A 95 -11.28 4.91 22.24
C SER A 95 -12.74 4.86 22.70
N SER A 96 -13.68 5.37 21.89
CA SER A 96 -15.10 5.37 22.23
C SER A 96 -15.76 4.00 22.04
N GLU A 97 -16.91 3.84 22.69
CA GLU A 97 -17.82 2.69 22.58
C GLU A 97 -18.65 2.71 21.27
N GLN A 98 -18.52 3.77 20.47
CA GLN A 98 -19.34 3.98 19.29
C GLN A 98 -18.48 4.00 18.02
N LYS A 99 -19.12 3.64 16.90
CA LYS A 99 -18.51 3.78 15.58
C LYS A 99 -18.48 5.25 15.18
N VAL A 100 -17.34 5.72 14.66
CA VAL A 100 -17.13 7.12 14.27
C VAL A 100 -16.89 7.21 12.76
N LYS A 101 -17.49 8.23 12.13
CA LYS A 101 -17.18 8.62 10.75
C LYS A 101 -16.11 9.69 10.80
N VAL A 102 -15.05 9.51 10.03
CA VAL A 102 -13.92 10.46 10.02
C VAL A 102 -13.70 10.98 8.61
N VAL A 103 -13.65 12.30 8.48
CA VAL A 103 -13.25 13.01 7.26
C VAL A 103 -11.81 13.47 7.45
N ILE A 104 -10.90 12.85 6.71
CA ILE A 104 -9.46 13.06 6.79
C ILE A 104 -9.05 14.00 5.68
N GLU A 105 -8.33 15.05 6.04
CA GLU A 105 -7.83 16.04 5.13
C GLU A 105 -6.35 16.32 5.40
N GLY A 106 -5.57 16.45 4.33
CA GLY A 106 -4.19 16.88 4.45
C GLY A 106 -3.62 17.23 3.09
N GLU A 107 -2.31 17.44 3.03
CA GLU A 107 -1.62 17.84 1.81
C GLU A 107 -0.55 16.83 1.44
N LEU A 108 -0.57 16.39 0.18
CA LEU A 108 0.52 15.60 -0.40
C LEU A 108 1.21 16.40 -1.50
N PRO A 109 2.53 16.25 -1.66
CA PRO A 109 3.24 16.73 -2.84
C PRO A 109 2.67 16.16 -4.14
N ALA A 110 3.10 16.73 -5.27
CA ALA A 110 2.84 16.13 -6.58
C ALA A 110 3.52 14.75 -6.67
N GLY A 111 2.80 13.75 -7.16
CA GLY A 111 3.28 12.38 -7.18
C GLY A 111 2.22 11.35 -7.51
N VAL A 112 2.65 10.08 -7.58
CA VAL A 112 1.76 8.92 -7.72
C VAL A 112 1.91 8.06 -6.48
N TYR A 113 0.79 7.83 -5.80
CA TYR A 113 0.76 7.23 -4.47
C TYR A 113 0.01 5.91 -4.47
N THR A 114 0.56 4.95 -3.73
CA THR A 114 -0.23 3.83 -3.18
C THR A 114 -0.74 4.23 -1.80
N THR A 115 -1.98 3.90 -1.48
CA THR A 115 -2.56 4.08 -0.14
C THR A 115 -2.74 2.73 0.53
N GLU A 116 -1.98 2.49 1.58
CA GLU A 116 -2.12 1.29 2.38
C GLU A 116 -2.96 1.58 3.62
N ARG A 117 -3.83 0.64 3.97
CA ARG A 117 -4.80 0.76 5.04
C ARG A 117 -4.67 -0.45 5.95
N LEU A 118 -4.29 -0.23 7.20
CA LEU A 118 -4.34 -1.24 8.26
C LEU A 118 -5.54 -0.97 9.15
N THR A 119 -6.37 -1.99 9.35
CA THR A 119 -7.39 -1.96 10.41
C THR A 119 -6.81 -2.65 11.64
N LEU A 120 -6.83 -1.97 12.78
CA LEU A 120 -6.32 -2.49 14.03
C LEU A 120 -7.46 -3.00 14.92
N GLY A 121 -7.23 -4.14 15.59
CA GLY A 121 -8.10 -4.70 16.62
C GLY A 121 -8.06 -3.91 17.93
N GLY A 122 -8.86 -4.33 18.91
CA GLY A 122 -8.97 -3.65 20.22
C GLY A 122 -7.74 -3.78 21.11
N ASP A 123 -6.86 -4.73 20.80
CA ASP A 123 -5.55 -4.98 21.37
C ASP A 123 -4.41 -4.39 20.51
N GLY A 124 -4.74 -3.57 19.50
CA GLY A 124 -3.77 -2.94 18.60
C GLY A 124 -3.13 -3.87 17.57
N GLU A 125 -3.61 -5.12 17.45
CA GLU A 125 -3.12 -6.06 16.44
C GLU A 125 -3.63 -5.72 15.03
N ILE A 126 -2.95 -6.19 13.99
CA ILE A 126 -3.38 -5.98 12.60
C ILE A 126 -4.50 -6.97 12.26
N ALA A 127 -5.74 -6.49 12.27
CA ALA A 127 -6.92 -7.30 11.93
C ALA A 127 -7.15 -7.43 10.41
N ALA A 128 -6.76 -6.41 9.63
CA ALA A 128 -6.87 -6.45 8.18
C ALA A 128 -5.88 -5.51 7.50
N ILE A 129 -5.39 -5.92 6.33
CA ILE A 129 -4.54 -5.11 5.45
C ILE A 129 -5.25 -4.94 4.12
N GLU A 130 -5.38 -3.70 3.69
CA GLU A 130 -5.94 -3.33 2.40
C GLU A 130 -4.99 -2.37 1.69
N ARG A 131 -4.61 -2.70 0.46
CA ARG A 131 -3.86 -1.78 -0.41
C ARG A 131 -4.84 -1.19 -1.42
N ARG A 132 -5.09 0.11 -1.31
CA ARG A 132 -5.87 0.91 -2.26
C ARG A 132 -4.92 1.75 -3.09
N ASN A 133 -5.16 1.84 -4.38
CA ASN A 133 -4.24 2.48 -5.30
C ASN A 133 -4.95 3.62 -6.06
N GLY A 134 -4.26 4.36 -6.92
CA GLY A 134 -4.90 5.38 -7.75
C GLY A 134 -4.90 6.81 -7.21
N LEU A 135 -4.21 7.10 -6.10
CA LEU A 135 -4.06 8.49 -5.67
C LEU A 135 -2.95 9.16 -6.48
N ARG A 136 -3.32 10.20 -7.23
CA ARG A 136 -2.40 11.00 -8.03
C ARG A 136 -2.59 12.47 -7.70
N GLN A 137 -1.48 13.16 -7.52
CA GLN A 137 -1.42 14.60 -7.27
C GLN A 137 -0.64 15.26 -8.41
N ASP A 138 -1.31 16.13 -9.18
CA ASP A 138 -0.70 16.85 -10.30
C ASP A 138 0.15 18.03 -9.84
N SER A 139 -0.26 18.65 -8.74
CA SER A 139 0.46 19.66 -7.98
C SER A 139 0.45 19.25 -6.51
N ALA A 140 1.24 19.92 -5.67
CA ALA A 140 0.99 19.87 -4.23
C ALA A 140 -0.48 20.22 -3.98
N GLY A 141 -1.20 19.38 -3.25
CA GLY A 141 -2.65 19.42 -3.28
C GLY A 141 -3.29 18.71 -2.09
N ARG A 142 -4.54 19.12 -1.84
CA ARG A 142 -5.35 18.58 -0.76
C ARG A 142 -5.82 17.18 -1.10
N VAL A 143 -5.64 16.27 -0.15
CA VAL A 143 -6.18 14.92 -0.15
C VAL A 143 -7.33 14.91 0.85
N GLN A 144 -8.50 14.48 0.41
CA GLN A 144 -9.64 14.25 1.30
C GLN A 144 -10.08 12.79 1.20
N ARG A 145 -10.31 12.17 2.35
CA ARG A 145 -10.80 10.79 2.46
C ARG A 145 -11.86 10.69 3.54
N VAL A 146 -12.80 9.77 3.35
CA VAL A 146 -13.79 9.43 4.36
C VAL A 146 -13.56 8.00 4.78
N GLU A 147 -13.37 7.79 6.08
CA GLU A 147 -13.15 6.46 6.66
C GLU A 147 -14.10 6.24 7.85
N TRP A 148 -14.34 4.98 8.15
CA TRP A 148 -15.16 4.56 9.29
C TRP A 148 -14.29 3.80 10.27
N LEU A 149 -14.30 4.23 11.54
CA LEU A 149 -13.60 3.56 12.62
C LEU A 149 -14.61 2.89 13.55
N ASN A 150 -14.44 1.59 13.77
CA ASN A 150 -15.26 0.85 14.72
C ASN A 150 -14.95 1.32 16.16
N ALA A 151 -15.84 0.99 17.09
CA ALA A 151 -15.60 1.21 18.52
C ALA A 151 -14.33 0.49 18.96
N ARG A 152 -13.54 1.11 19.84
CA ARG A 152 -12.31 0.54 20.43
C ARG A 152 -11.40 -0.11 19.38
N SER A 153 -11.09 0.63 18.31
CA SER A 153 -10.30 0.12 17.19
C SER A 153 -9.42 1.21 16.60
N GLY A 154 -8.44 0.78 15.80
CA GLY A 154 -7.51 1.68 15.12
C GLY A 154 -7.58 1.60 13.61
N LEU A 155 -7.09 2.65 12.97
CA LEU A 155 -6.88 2.74 11.54
C LEU A 155 -5.52 3.36 11.30
N VAL A 156 -4.72 2.72 10.44
CA VAL A 156 -3.51 3.32 9.90
C VAL A 156 -3.70 3.51 8.40
N LEU A 157 -3.43 4.72 7.93
CA LEU A 157 -3.34 5.03 6.51
C LEU A 157 -1.90 5.41 6.18
N ARG A 158 -1.34 4.85 5.13
CA ARG A 158 0.02 5.17 4.66
C ARG A 158 0.00 5.49 3.17
N PHE A 159 0.43 6.69 2.84
CA PHE A 159 0.60 7.16 1.47
C PHE A 159 2.07 7.04 1.11
N VAL A 160 2.41 6.20 0.13
CA VAL A 160 3.78 5.99 -0.32
C VAL A 160 3.91 6.50 -1.75
N GLU A 161 4.78 7.48 -1.98
CA GLU A 161 5.09 8.02 -3.32
C GLU A 161 5.94 7.00 -4.09
N ARG A 162 5.59 6.71 -5.34
CA ARG A 162 6.18 5.61 -6.11
C ARG A 162 7.08 6.04 -7.26
N LEU A 163 6.99 7.29 -7.74
CA LEU A 163 7.81 7.73 -8.87
C LEU A 163 9.30 7.79 -8.49
N GLN A 164 9.62 8.26 -7.29
CA GLN A 164 11.01 8.35 -6.88
C GLN A 164 11.65 6.99 -6.64
N SER A 165 10.94 6.01 -6.06
CA SER A 165 11.47 4.66 -5.90
C SER A 165 11.87 4.02 -7.24
N VAL A 166 11.15 4.36 -8.32
CA VAL A 166 11.54 3.95 -9.68
C VAL A 166 12.77 4.71 -10.16
N ASP A 167 12.87 6.03 -9.94
CA ASP A 167 14.07 6.82 -10.30
C ASP A 167 15.34 6.27 -9.59
N GLU A 168 15.24 5.92 -8.30
CA GLU A 168 16.33 5.35 -7.49
C GLU A 168 16.74 3.97 -8.00
N ALA A 169 15.79 3.05 -8.15
CA ALA A 169 16.06 1.70 -8.65
C ALA A 169 16.62 1.71 -10.08
N MET A 170 16.14 2.62 -10.93
CA MET A 170 16.68 2.81 -12.28
C MET A 170 18.15 3.27 -12.24
N ASN A 171 18.50 4.20 -11.35
CA ASN A 171 19.87 4.69 -11.23
C ASN A 171 20.81 3.61 -10.70
N ALA A 172 20.40 2.87 -9.66
CA ALA A 172 21.17 1.77 -9.09
C ALA A 172 21.40 0.64 -10.12
N LEU A 173 20.35 0.24 -10.85
CA LEU A 173 20.49 -0.75 -11.93
C LEU A 173 21.42 -0.25 -13.04
N ARG A 174 21.29 1.01 -13.46
CA ARG A 174 22.16 1.59 -14.49
C ARG A 174 23.62 1.53 -14.06
N GLN A 175 23.92 1.90 -12.82
CA GLN A 175 25.27 1.84 -12.27
C GLN A 175 25.80 0.40 -12.26
N SER A 176 25.03 -0.54 -11.74
CA SER A 176 25.44 -1.95 -11.66
C SER A 176 25.69 -2.56 -13.04
N VAL A 177 24.88 -2.23 -14.05
CA VAL A 177 25.11 -2.70 -15.44
C VAL A 177 26.48 -2.26 -15.95
N TRP A 178 26.87 -0.99 -15.73
CA TRP A 178 28.15 -0.48 -16.21
C TRP A 178 29.36 -0.93 -15.40
N GLN A 179 29.16 -1.34 -14.15
CA GLN A 179 30.19 -1.86 -13.26
C GLN A 179 30.34 -3.39 -13.35
N SER A 180 29.41 -4.07 -14.01
CA SER A 180 29.41 -5.54 -14.12
C SER A 180 30.63 -6.09 -14.88
N GLU A 181 31.21 -7.17 -14.36
CA GLU A 181 32.38 -7.85 -14.92
C GLU A 181 31.98 -8.99 -15.87
N VAL A 182 31.02 -8.72 -16.76
CA VAL A 182 30.53 -9.69 -17.75
C VAL A 182 31.25 -9.59 -19.10
N PRO A 183 31.22 -10.65 -19.93
CA PRO A 183 31.76 -10.58 -21.29
C PRO A 183 31.16 -9.42 -22.10
N ARG A 184 31.96 -8.78 -22.97
CA ARG A 184 31.56 -7.59 -23.75
C ARG A 184 30.23 -7.72 -24.49
N GLY A 185 29.95 -8.90 -25.06
CA GLY A 185 28.68 -9.16 -25.75
C GLY A 185 27.47 -9.12 -24.80
N VAL A 186 27.63 -9.62 -23.58
CA VAL A 186 26.60 -9.59 -22.52
C VAL A 186 26.41 -8.16 -22.03
N LEU A 187 27.50 -7.44 -21.76
CA LEU A 187 27.46 -6.03 -21.36
C LEU A 187 26.74 -5.18 -22.40
N SER A 188 27.04 -5.36 -23.69
CA SER A 188 26.37 -4.66 -24.79
C SER A 188 24.86 -4.92 -24.81
N ARG A 189 24.45 -6.17 -24.55
CA ARG A 189 23.03 -6.55 -24.47
C ARG A 189 22.33 -5.93 -23.27
N LEU A 190 22.94 -5.96 -22.07
CA LEU A 190 22.38 -5.34 -20.87
C LEU A 190 22.28 -3.82 -21.04
N ALA A 191 23.31 -3.18 -21.59
CA ALA A 191 23.30 -1.75 -21.89
C ALA A 191 22.21 -1.36 -22.91
N ALA A 192 21.94 -2.21 -23.92
CA ALA A 192 20.86 -1.99 -24.87
C ALA A 192 19.48 -2.04 -24.18
N LEU A 193 19.23 -3.05 -23.34
CA LEU A 193 18.00 -3.16 -22.55
C LEU A 193 17.82 -1.98 -21.59
N MET A 194 18.90 -1.54 -20.95
CA MET A 194 18.88 -0.39 -20.04
C MET A 194 18.52 0.91 -20.78
N ARG A 195 19.11 1.16 -21.96
CA ARG A 195 18.76 2.33 -22.79
C ARG A 195 17.31 2.32 -23.25
N GLU A 196 16.77 1.16 -23.62
CA GLU A 196 15.34 1.04 -23.97
C GLU A 196 14.45 1.32 -22.75
N THR A 197 14.86 0.84 -21.58
CA THR A 197 14.17 1.09 -20.30
C THR A 197 14.17 2.58 -19.95
N ASP A 198 15.32 3.28 -20.09
CA ASP A 198 15.43 4.73 -19.90
C ASP A 198 14.50 5.52 -20.85
N SER A 199 14.44 5.12 -22.13
CA SER A 199 13.57 5.74 -23.12
C SER A 199 12.08 5.61 -22.74
N HIS A 200 11.67 4.41 -22.33
CA HIS A 200 10.29 4.18 -21.88
C HIS A 200 9.97 4.92 -20.58
N TRP A 201 10.93 5.06 -19.68
CA TRP A 201 10.75 5.84 -18.46
C TRP A 201 10.51 7.32 -18.76
N TYR A 202 11.33 7.92 -19.63
CA TYR A 202 11.14 9.30 -20.08
C TYR A 202 9.75 9.51 -20.70
N GLN A 203 9.33 8.61 -21.60
CA GLN A 203 8.01 8.67 -22.23
C GLN A 203 6.87 8.48 -21.21
N ALA A 204 7.02 7.54 -20.27
CA ALA A 204 6.03 7.29 -19.23
C ALA A 204 5.85 8.53 -18.36
N ARG A 205 6.94 9.14 -17.88
CA ARG A 205 6.89 10.39 -17.10
C ARG A 205 6.23 11.53 -17.86
N ALA A 206 6.55 11.69 -19.14
CA ALA A 206 5.91 12.72 -19.97
C ALA A 206 4.40 12.50 -20.11
N ASN A 207 3.96 11.25 -20.32
CA ASN A 207 2.54 10.90 -20.37
C ASN A 207 1.85 11.12 -19.02
N LEU A 208 2.50 10.74 -17.92
CA LEU A 208 1.99 10.97 -16.58
C LEU A 208 1.82 12.46 -16.32
N ARG A 209 2.82 13.32 -16.56
CA ARG A 209 2.68 14.78 -16.42
C ARG A 209 1.52 15.38 -17.23
N ARG A 210 1.18 14.78 -18.37
CA ARG A 210 0.07 15.20 -19.24
C ARG A 210 -1.29 14.62 -18.86
N GLY A 211 -1.40 13.87 -17.77
CA GLY A 211 -2.66 13.24 -17.36
C GLY A 211 -2.97 11.91 -18.06
N ASN A 212 -2.10 11.42 -18.96
CA ASN A 212 -2.36 10.21 -19.74
C ASN A 212 -1.91 8.95 -18.99
N ILE A 213 -2.73 8.53 -18.02
CA ILE A 213 -2.47 7.36 -17.16
C ILE A 213 -2.34 6.08 -17.98
N SER A 214 -3.19 5.87 -18.99
CA SER A 214 -3.16 4.65 -19.82
C SER A 214 -1.82 4.51 -20.55
N MET A 215 -1.34 5.58 -21.21
CA MET A 215 -0.05 5.55 -21.89
C MET A 215 1.12 5.48 -20.91
N GLY A 216 1.02 6.14 -19.75
CA GLY A 216 1.98 5.99 -18.66
C GLY A 216 2.12 4.54 -18.22
N ALA A 217 1.01 3.89 -17.84
CA ALA A 217 0.97 2.50 -17.42
C ALA A 217 1.49 1.54 -18.51
N ARG A 218 1.18 1.79 -19.80
CA ARG A 218 1.75 0.99 -20.91
C ARG A 218 3.27 1.06 -20.96
N GLY A 219 3.84 2.25 -20.75
CA GLY A 219 5.30 2.44 -20.64
C GLY A 219 5.89 1.68 -19.46
N ILE A 220 5.27 1.76 -18.27
CA ILE A 220 5.69 1.01 -17.07
C ILE A 220 5.68 -0.51 -17.32
N HIS A 221 4.64 -1.04 -17.96
CA HIS A 221 4.58 -2.47 -18.27
C HIS A 221 5.60 -2.92 -19.32
N ARG A 222 5.97 -2.03 -20.26
CA ARG A 222 7.07 -2.30 -21.17
C ARG A 222 8.41 -2.34 -20.42
N MET A 223 8.62 -1.45 -19.46
CA MET A 223 9.80 -1.48 -18.58
C MET A 223 9.85 -2.75 -17.73
N LEU A 224 8.73 -3.21 -17.17
CA LEU A 224 8.64 -4.48 -16.43
C LEU A 224 9.13 -5.67 -17.27
N PHE A 225 8.76 -5.72 -18.54
CA PHE A 225 9.23 -6.74 -19.48
C PHE A 225 10.75 -6.64 -19.71
N LEU A 226 11.29 -5.43 -19.91
CA LEU A 226 12.71 -5.21 -20.14
C LEU A 226 13.57 -5.51 -18.90
N ALA A 227 13.13 -5.08 -17.72
CA ALA A 227 13.78 -5.38 -16.44
C ALA A 227 13.80 -6.89 -16.16
N SER A 228 12.69 -7.58 -16.44
CA SER A 228 12.64 -9.05 -16.39
C SER A 228 13.62 -9.69 -17.37
N GLY A 229 13.77 -9.13 -18.57
CA GLY A 229 14.77 -9.55 -19.55
C GLY A 229 16.20 -9.36 -19.06
N MET A 230 16.51 -8.22 -18.42
CA MET A 230 17.82 -7.97 -17.81
C MET A 230 18.12 -8.99 -16.72
N ARG A 231 17.19 -9.20 -15.78
CA ARG A 231 17.29 -10.19 -14.71
C ARG A 231 17.59 -11.60 -15.21
N VAL A 232 16.89 -12.04 -16.27
CA VAL A 232 17.07 -13.37 -16.87
C VAL A 232 18.40 -13.50 -17.61
N VAL A 233 18.89 -12.42 -18.22
CA VAL A 233 20.20 -12.41 -18.86
C VAL A 233 21.30 -12.43 -17.81
N SER A 234 21.23 -11.56 -16.81
CA SER A 234 22.26 -11.39 -15.78
C SER A 234 22.39 -12.61 -14.87
N SER A 235 21.28 -13.29 -14.53
CA SER A 235 21.30 -14.45 -13.63
C SER A 235 22.09 -15.65 -14.13
N LYS A 236 22.52 -15.64 -15.39
CA LYS A 236 23.34 -16.68 -16.02
C LYS A 236 24.85 -16.43 -15.88
N TYR A 237 25.26 -15.30 -15.31
CA TYR A 237 26.65 -14.86 -15.25
C TYR A 237 27.02 -14.42 -13.83
N ALA A 238 28.05 -15.03 -13.25
CA ALA A 238 28.53 -14.70 -11.90
C ALA A 238 28.94 -13.22 -11.74
N GLY A 239 29.50 -12.61 -12.78
CA GLY A 239 29.85 -11.17 -12.77
C GLY A 239 28.67 -10.20 -12.85
N ALA A 240 27.42 -10.67 -12.73
CA ALA A 240 26.20 -9.88 -12.84
C ALA A 240 25.17 -10.18 -11.73
N GLU A 241 25.62 -10.68 -10.58
CA GLU A 241 24.76 -10.92 -9.42
C GLU A 241 24.08 -9.63 -8.95
N GLU A 242 24.84 -8.54 -8.82
CA GLU A 242 24.29 -7.24 -8.44
C GLU A 242 23.27 -6.71 -9.48
N VAL A 243 23.56 -6.86 -10.78
CA VAL A 243 22.61 -6.49 -11.85
C VAL A 243 21.30 -7.26 -11.70
N THR A 244 21.38 -8.54 -11.32
CA THR A 244 20.20 -9.39 -11.09
C THR A 244 19.39 -8.87 -9.91
N GLY A 245 20.04 -8.56 -8.79
CA GLY A 245 19.39 -7.99 -7.60
C GLY A 245 18.76 -6.63 -7.88
N GLN A 246 19.48 -5.72 -8.54
CA GLN A 246 18.96 -4.39 -8.89
C GLN A 246 17.82 -4.46 -9.92
N ALA A 247 17.84 -5.44 -10.82
CA ALA A 247 16.73 -5.67 -11.74
C ALA A 247 15.48 -6.16 -11.00
N GLU A 248 15.63 -6.98 -9.95
CA GLU A 248 14.51 -7.39 -9.08
C GLU A 248 13.93 -6.21 -8.30
N ILE A 249 14.78 -5.37 -7.71
CA ILE A 249 14.35 -4.14 -7.02
C ILE A 249 13.57 -3.22 -7.98
N LEU A 250 14.06 -3.04 -9.21
CA LEU A 250 13.35 -2.25 -10.22
C LEU A 250 12.01 -2.89 -10.62
N ILE A 251 11.92 -4.21 -10.75
CA ILE A 251 10.66 -4.91 -11.04
C ILE A 251 9.64 -4.66 -9.93
N ASP A 252 10.07 -4.72 -8.67
CA ASP A 252 9.19 -4.46 -7.53
C ASP A 252 8.72 -2.99 -7.52
N ALA A 253 9.64 -2.03 -7.70
CA ALA A 253 9.29 -0.60 -7.77
C ALA A 253 8.32 -0.28 -8.92
N LEU A 254 8.56 -0.84 -10.11
CA LEU A 254 7.67 -0.68 -11.27
C LEU A 254 6.32 -1.37 -11.05
N SER A 255 6.30 -2.49 -10.32
CA SER A 255 5.06 -3.18 -9.99
C SER A 255 4.20 -2.35 -9.05
N GLU A 256 4.80 -1.77 -8.01
CA GLU A 256 4.10 -0.86 -7.09
C GLU A 256 3.54 0.37 -7.83
N LEU A 257 4.35 1.01 -8.68
CA LEU A 257 3.89 2.13 -9.51
C LEU A 257 2.78 1.71 -10.48
N SER A 258 2.90 0.55 -11.13
CA SER A 258 1.84 0.00 -11.98
C SER A 258 0.54 -0.16 -11.20
N SER A 259 0.59 -0.72 -9.98
CA SER A 259 -0.61 -0.89 -9.18
C SER A 259 -1.28 0.43 -8.83
N ALA A 260 -0.46 1.44 -8.51
CA ALA A 260 -0.91 2.80 -8.28
C ALA A 260 -1.64 3.35 -9.52
N LEU A 261 -1.05 3.21 -10.71
CA LEU A 261 -1.62 3.72 -11.96
C LEU A 261 -2.86 2.95 -12.43
N LEU A 262 -2.89 1.64 -12.25
CA LEU A 262 -4.01 0.78 -12.63
C LEU A 262 -5.12 0.75 -11.59
N ASN A 263 -4.94 1.41 -10.43
CA ASN A 263 -5.86 1.40 -9.30
C ASN A 263 -6.31 -0.02 -8.92
N ILE A 264 -5.33 -0.88 -8.67
CA ILE A 264 -5.56 -2.26 -8.22
C ILE A 264 -5.85 -2.21 -6.72
N VAL A 265 -7.03 -2.63 -6.28
CA VAL A 265 -7.34 -2.75 -4.85
C VAL A 265 -7.20 -4.20 -4.44
N ILE A 266 -6.41 -4.47 -3.40
CA ILE A 266 -6.22 -5.83 -2.86
C ILE A 266 -6.48 -5.79 -1.36
N GLY A 267 -7.43 -6.61 -0.91
CA GLY A 267 -7.69 -6.90 0.49
C GLY A 267 -7.29 -8.33 0.80
N VAL A 268 -6.57 -8.52 1.90
CA VAL A 268 -6.23 -9.84 2.42
C VAL A 268 -6.75 -9.93 3.85
N ARG A 269 -7.52 -10.98 4.13
CA ARG A 269 -8.02 -11.30 5.46
C ARG A 269 -7.64 -12.73 5.80
N ARG A 270 -6.92 -12.88 6.91
CA ARG A 270 -6.59 -14.20 7.46
C ARG A 270 -7.69 -14.63 8.42
N GLU A 271 -8.11 -15.88 8.27
CA GLU A 271 -8.95 -16.62 9.21
C GLU A 271 -8.15 -17.83 9.71
N GLU A 272 -8.68 -18.51 10.74
CA GLU A 272 -7.98 -19.59 11.44
C GLU A 272 -7.51 -20.74 10.50
N GLN A 273 -8.29 -21.05 9.47
CA GLN A 273 -8.01 -22.13 8.50
C GLN A 273 -8.09 -21.68 7.04
N SER A 274 -8.21 -20.38 6.80
CA SER A 274 -8.41 -19.86 5.44
C SER A 274 -7.76 -18.49 5.25
N LEU A 275 -7.38 -18.21 4.02
CA LEU A 275 -6.94 -16.90 3.58
C LEU A 275 -7.92 -16.40 2.53
N GLN A 276 -8.67 -15.35 2.87
CA GLN A 276 -9.57 -14.70 1.95
C GLN A 276 -8.85 -13.54 1.27
N VAL A 277 -8.85 -13.56 -0.05
CA VAL A 277 -8.23 -12.55 -0.90
C VAL A 277 -9.29 -11.96 -1.80
N GLN A 278 -9.38 -10.64 -1.78
CA GLN A 278 -10.25 -9.90 -2.67
C GLN A 278 -9.40 -8.95 -3.50
N VAL A 279 -9.59 -8.98 -4.81
CA VAL A 279 -8.99 -8.04 -5.75
C VAL A 279 -10.08 -7.33 -6.52
N VAL A 280 -9.95 -6.02 -6.66
CA VAL A 280 -10.87 -5.19 -7.43
C VAL A 280 -10.08 -4.40 -8.45
N ASN A 281 -10.54 -4.43 -9.70
CA ASN A 281 -10.09 -3.50 -10.71
C ASN A 281 -10.80 -2.16 -10.53
N ALA A 282 -10.36 -1.33 -9.58
CA ALA A 282 -10.95 -0.01 -9.38
C ALA A 282 -10.47 1.02 -10.43
N GLY A 283 -9.66 0.59 -11.40
CA GLY A 283 -9.19 1.41 -12.50
C GLY A 283 -10.11 1.39 -13.71
N ALA A 284 -9.72 2.17 -14.73
CA ALA A 284 -10.46 2.27 -16.00
C ALA A 284 -9.94 1.31 -17.09
N GLN A 285 -8.87 0.56 -16.83
CA GLN A 285 -8.21 -0.29 -17.82
C GLN A 285 -8.60 -1.75 -17.63
N VAL A 286 -8.85 -2.47 -18.72
CA VAL A 286 -9.02 -3.93 -18.68
C VAL A 286 -7.65 -4.58 -18.49
N TRP A 287 -7.55 -5.53 -17.56
CA TRP A 287 -6.34 -6.33 -17.38
C TRP A 287 -6.45 -7.59 -18.22
N LYS A 288 -5.37 -7.99 -18.89
CA LYS A 288 -5.38 -9.21 -19.71
C LYS A 288 -5.52 -10.45 -18.84
N ALA A 289 -4.86 -10.45 -17.69
CA ALA A 289 -4.99 -11.51 -16.69
C ALA A 289 -4.69 -10.99 -15.28
N LEU A 290 -5.30 -11.63 -14.30
CA LEU A 290 -4.96 -11.55 -12.88
C LEU A 290 -4.62 -12.96 -12.41
N ARG A 291 -3.50 -13.12 -11.74
CA ARG A 291 -3.10 -14.36 -11.07
C ARG A 291 -2.92 -14.09 -9.58
N LEU A 292 -3.56 -14.90 -8.73
CA LEU A 292 -3.45 -14.85 -7.28
C LEU A 292 -2.79 -16.13 -6.77
N THR A 293 -1.76 -16.01 -5.95
CA THR A 293 -1.04 -17.17 -5.40
C THR A 293 -0.50 -16.82 -4.01
N PRO A 294 -0.79 -17.62 -2.98
CA PRO A 294 -0.08 -17.53 -1.71
C PRO A 294 1.42 -17.79 -1.95
N GLU A 295 2.31 -17.01 -1.34
CA GLU A 295 3.75 -17.09 -1.65
C GLU A 295 4.37 -18.46 -1.36
N SER A 296 3.85 -19.19 -0.39
CA SER A 296 4.28 -20.54 -0.02
C SER A 296 3.52 -21.67 -0.72
N ALA A 297 2.57 -21.35 -1.61
CA ALA A 297 1.77 -22.34 -2.31
C ALA A 297 2.42 -22.79 -3.63
N ALA A 298 2.09 -24.01 -4.06
CA ALA A 298 2.51 -24.50 -5.37
C ALA A 298 1.81 -23.69 -6.48
N ASP A 299 2.45 -23.59 -7.64
CA ASP A 299 1.89 -22.88 -8.80
C ASP A 299 0.51 -23.44 -9.23
N SER A 300 0.24 -24.71 -8.94
CA SER A 300 -1.05 -25.39 -9.19
C SER A 300 -2.21 -24.80 -8.39
N ASP A 301 -1.93 -24.12 -7.29
CA ASP A 301 -2.95 -23.57 -6.39
C ASP A 301 -3.31 -22.13 -6.77
N ALA A 302 -2.76 -21.62 -7.88
CA ALA A 302 -3.01 -20.27 -8.35
C ALA A 302 -4.42 -20.11 -8.92
N VAL A 303 -5.10 -19.04 -8.52
CA VAL A 303 -6.35 -18.59 -9.15
C VAL A 303 -5.99 -17.66 -10.30
N VAL A 304 -6.48 -17.97 -11.50
CA VAL A 304 -6.23 -17.16 -12.71
C VAL A 304 -7.55 -16.69 -13.30
N LEU A 305 -7.64 -15.38 -13.52
CA LEU A 305 -8.73 -14.73 -14.22
C LEU A 305 -8.19 -14.05 -15.46
N SER A 306 -8.98 -14.06 -16.54
CA SER A 306 -8.63 -13.41 -17.80
C SER A 306 -9.60 -12.27 -18.09
N ASN A 307 -9.11 -11.23 -18.77
CA ASN A 307 -9.91 -10.08 -19.21
C ASN A 307 -10.68 -9.38 -18.08
N VAL A 308 -10.02 -9.11 -16.96
CA VAL A 308 -10.62 -8.48 -15.78
C VAL A 308 -11.01 -7.03 -16.10
N LYS A 309 -12.31 -6.75 -16.12
CA LYS A 309 -12.90 -5.45 -16.50
C LYS A 309 -12.86 -4.44 -15.35
N PRO A 310 -12.99 -3.14 -15.64
CA PRO A 310 -13.23 -2.12 -14.62
C PRO A 310 -14.38 -2.52 -13.69
N MET A 311 -14.19 -2.28 -12.39
CA MET A 311 -15.06 -2.65 -11.28
C MET A 311 -15.33 -4.14 -11.09
N GLU A 312 -14.68 -5.01 -11.87
CA GLU A 312 -14.78 -6.45 -11.67
C GLU A 312 -14.08 -6.84 -10.36
N ARG A 313 -14.79 -7.68 -9.59
CA ARG A 313 -14.34 -8.18 -8.29
C ARG A 313 -13.95 -9.65 -8.44
N ALA A 314 -12.75 -9.96 -8.01
CA ALA A 314 -12.22 -11.30 -7.91
C ALA A 314 -12.09 -11.67 -6.43
N GLU A 315 -12.63 -12.81 -6.05
CA GLU A 315 -12.51 -13.34 -4.71
C GLU A 315 -11.91 -14.74 -4.77
N ALA A 316 -10.93 -15.00 -3.92
CA ALA A 316 -10.30 -16.29 -3.77
C ALA A 316 -10.20 -16.64 -2.29
N SER A 317 -10.48 -17.90 -1.97
CA SER A 317 -10.26 -18.45 -0.62
C SER A 317 -9.26 -19.59 -0.74
N PHE A 318 -8.13 -19.45 -0.05
CA PHE A 318 -7.10 -20.47 0.01
C PHE A 318 -7.22 -21.17 1.36
N ARG A 319 -7.39 -22.50 1.35
CA ARG A 319 -7.37 -23.30 2.60
C ARG A 319 -5.93 -23.39 3.10
N LEU A 320 -5.75 -23.14 4.39
CA LEU A 320 -4.46 -23.30 5.06
C LEU A 320 -4.47 -24.63 5.81
N SER A 321 -3.41 -25.42 5.72
CA SER A 321 -3.18 -26.46 6.72
C SER A 321 -2.84 -25.78 8.04
N GLY A 322 -3.50 -26.09 9.16
CA GLY A 322 -3.56 -25.28 10.39
C GLY A 322 -2.35 -24.39 10.74
N GLU A 323 -1.13 -24.96 10.83
CA GLU A 323 0.09 -24.23 11.23
C GLU A 323 0.84 -23.55 10.07
N GLN A 324 0.30 -23.57 8.85
CA GLN A 324 0.97 -23.05 7.66
C GLN A 324 1.18 -21.54 7.77
N GLN A 325 2.44 -21.13 7.74
CA GLN A 325 2.81 -19.74 7.59
C GLN A 325 2.70 -19.35 6.12
N VAL A 326 1.86 -18.36 5.86
CA VAL A 326 1.75 -17.70 4.56
C VAL A 326 2.16 -16.25 4.79
N PRO A 327 3.37 -15.83 4.39
CA PRO A 327 3.84 -14.48 4.67
C PRO A 327 3.10 -13.43 3.84
N ALA A 328 2.79 -13.76 2.58
CA ALA A 328 2.10 -12.86 1.66
C ALA A 328 1.25 -13.60 0.61
N VAL A 329 0.32 -12.85 0.02
CA VAL A 329 -0.31 -13.18 -1.26
C VAL A 329 0.36 -12.38 -2.35
N VAL A 330 0.66 -13.08 -3.44
CA VAL A 330 1.15 -12.47 -4.67
C VAL A 330 -0.01 -12.30 -5.65
N ALA A 331 -0.30 -11.07 -6.03
CA ALA A 331 -1.18 -10.74 -7.14
C ALA A 331 -0.33 -10.30 -8.34
N SER A 332 -0.37 -11.09 -9.41
CA SER A 332 0.32 -10.77 -10.67
C SER A 332 -0.70 -10.28 -11.69
N VAL A 333 -0.54 -9.04 -12.15
CA VAL A 333 -1.41 -8.40 -13.13
C VAL A 333 -0.70 -8.28 -14.45
N LEU A 334 -1.27 -8.93 -15.48
CA LEU A 334 -0.82 -8.80 -16.85
C LEU A 334 -1.53 -7.63 -17.51
N PHE A 335 -0.76 -6.61 -17.86
CA PHE A 335 -1.22 -5.50 -18.69
C PHE A 335 -0.18 -5.22 -19.77
N ASN A 336 -0.64 -5.03 -21.00
CA ASN A 336 0.21 -4.72 -22.16
C ASN A 336 1.48 -5.59 -22.32
N GLY A 337 1.43 -6.88 -21.93
CA GLY A 337 2.56 -7.83 -22.07
C GLY A 337 3.58 -7.82 -20.92
N GLY A 338 3.50 -6.88 -19.99
CA GLY A 338 4.30 -6.88 -18.76
C GLY A 338 3.50 -7.39 -17.56
N TYR A 339 4.17 -8.08 -16.64
CA TYR A 339 3.57 -8.54 -15.39
C TYR A 339 4.00 -7.63 -14.24
N ALA A 340 3.04 -6.95 -13.62
CA ALA A 340 3.25 -6.30 -12.33
C ALA A 340 2.98 -7.32 -11.23
N ARG A 341 3.91 -7.49 -10.29
CA ARG A 341 3.79 -8.41 -9.16
C ARG A 341 3.59 -7.62 -7.87
N LEU A 342 2.47 -7.83 -7.20
CA LEU A 342 2.13 -7.16 -5.95
C LEU A 342 2.14 -8.16 -4.82
N ARG A 343 2.88 -7.84 -3.76
CA ARG A 343 2.97 -8.66 -2.54
C ARG A 343 2.17 -7.97 -1.45
N VAL A 344 1.17 -8.66 -0.91
CA VAL A 344 0.35 -8.17 0.20
C VAL A 344 0.48 -9.12 1.37
N SER A 345 0.94 -8.62 2.52
CA SER A 345 1.16 -9.43 3.73
C SER A 345 -0.14 -10.03 4.27
N CYS A 346 -0.06 -11.23 4.84
CA CYS A 346 -1.21 -11.99 5.36
C CYS A 346 -1.36 -11.96 6.90
N GLY A 347 -0.62 -11.12 7.62
CA GLY A 347 -0.69 -11.06 9.09
C GLY A 347 0.52 -11.64 9.81
N SER A 348 1.68 -11.10 9.47
CA SER A 348 2.76 -10.69 10.37
C SER A 348 3.63 -9.78 9.53
N VAL A 349 3.94 -8.57 10.01
CA VAL A 349 4.95 -7.75 9.33
C VAL A 349 6.28 -8.39 9.67
N GLU A 350 6.68 -9.39 8.89
CA GLU A 350 8.08 -9.80 8.89
C GLU A 350 8.92 -8.57 8.54
N ALA A 351 9.97 -8.39 9.35
CA ALA A 351 10.90 -7.28 9.25
C ALA A 351 11.32 -7.10 7.80
N GLY A 352 11.05 -5.91 7.24
CA GLY A 352 11.90 -5.43 6.15
C GLY A 352 13.32 -5.56 6.66
N LYS A 353 14.16 -6.31 5.92
CA LYS A 353 15.61 -6.27 6.13
C LYS A 353 15.99 -4.81 6.22
N GLU A 354 16.75 -4.47 7.25
CA GLU A 354 17.42 -3.18 7.35
C GLU A 354 18.02 -2.87 5.98
N GLU A 355 17.52 -1.81 5.34
CA GLU A 355 18.32 -1.11 4.34
C GLU A 355 19.52 -0.57 5.13
N GLU A 356 20.61 -1.32 5.14
CA GLU A 356 21.91 -0.76 5.51
C GLU A 356 22.23 0.40 4.56
N PRO A 357 22.82 1.48 5.09
CA PRO A 357 22.94 2.78 4.42
C PRO A 357 23.73 2.79 3.11
#